data_AF-A0A502CEN4-F1
#
_entry.id   AF-A0A502CEN4-F1
#
_cell.length_a   1.000
_cell.length_b   1.000
_cell.length_c   1.000
_cell.angle_alpha   90.00
_cell.angle_beta   90.00
_cell.angle_gamma   90.00
#
_symmetry.space_group_name_H-M   'P 1'
#
loop_
_entity.id
_entity.type
_entity.pdbx_description
1 polymer ?
#
loop_
_entity_poly.entity_id
_entity_poly.type
_entity_poly.pdbx_seq_one_letter_code
_entity_poly.pdbx_strand_id
1 'polypeptide(L)'
;MQHKNEGASVTSLKEEVKEIVEIVALVPEEHRAMCFEMLLKDALSTRHASPKSVPHPAPHASASEARPAKSPTPAINAGDVTDDQISPAAGIQPKVNEGSDIVMADLHMKTKKFMSSNDLNLEHINNVFYKEGDKFELLITDFGATNMTEGQIRIASMQALHHALTDGDFTTTVEAVREECKMRKCYDGPNFSRNFRVNAETFDFGEWSKEVTELRLSEVGKKALAEVVKNLT
;
A
#
# COMPACT_ATOMS: atom_id res chain seq x y z
N MET A 1 35.75 40.09 -21.59
CA MET A 1 36.03 38.67 -21.94
C MET A 1 35.22 37.78 -21.01
N GLN A 2 34.05 37.30 -21.43
CA GLN A 2 33.22 36.34 -20.68
C GLN A 2 32.63 35.30 -21.64
N HIS A 3 33.48 34.35 -22.07
CA HIS A 3 33.07 33.18 -22.88
C HIS A 3 33.88 31.96 -22.44
N LYS A 4 33.65 31.46 -21.21
CA LYS A 4 34.38 30.29 -20.69
C LYS A 4 33.56 29.31 -19.83
N ASN A 5 32.24 29.48 -19.74
CA ASN A 5 31.40 28.64 -18.86
C ASN A 5 30.43 27.68 -19.58
N GLU A 6 30.12 27.87 -20.87
CA GLU A 6 29.25 26.95 -21.62
C GLU A 6 29.93 25.62 -21.98
N GLY A 7 31.24 25.63 -22.27
CA GLY A 7 31.96 24.46 -22.77
C GLY A 7 31.97 23.26 -21.83
N ALA A 8 32.00 23.49 -20.50
CA ALA A 8 32.09 22.44 -19.50
C ALA A 8 30.78 21.69 -19.25
N SER A 9 29.63 22.35 -19.42
CA SER A 9 28.31 21.72 -19.24
C SER A 9 28.02 20.68 -20.34
N VAL A 10 28.41 21.01 -21.57
CA VAL A 10 28.17 20.17 -22.76
C VAL A 10 29.10 18.96 -22.82
N THR A 11 30.33 19.04 -22.30
CA THR A 11 31.24 17.88 -22.24
C THR A 11 30.75 16.85 -21.23
N SER A 12 30.38 17.28 -20.03
CA SER A 12 29.84 16.39 -18.99
C SER A 12 28.52 15.73 -19.42
N LEU A 13 27.64 16.46 -20.13
CA LEU A 13 26.41 15.86 -20.68
C LEU A 13 26.71 14.76 -21.71
N LYS A 14 27.77 14.90 -22.52
CA LYS A 14 28.17 13.87 -23.49
C LYS A 14 28.73 12.62 -22.83
N GLU A 15 29.35 12.75 -21.66
CA GLU A 15 29.85 11.62 -20.87
C GLU A 15 28.68 10.82 -20.27
N GLU A 16 27.71 11.49 -19.65
CA GLU A 16 26.47 10.86 -19.13
C GLU A 16 25.65 10.19 -20.24
N VAL A 17 25.47 10.85 -21.39
CA VAL A 17 24.75 10.25 -22.54
C VAL A 17 25.49 9.01 -23.07
N LYS A 18 26.83 8.99 -23.03
CA LYS A 18 27.62 7.82 -23.43
C LYS A 18 27.42 6.65 -22.46
N GLU A 19 27.42 6.91 -21.16
CA GLU A 19 27.13 5.91 -20.12
C GLU A 19 25.72 5.31 -20.29
N ILE A 20 24.71 6.15 -20.55
CA ILE A 20 23.34 5.71 -20.82
C ILE A 20 23.29 4.79 -22.06
N VAL A 21 24.01 5.11 -23.14
CA VAL A 21 24.09 4.25 -24.33
C VAL A 21 24.74 2.90 -24.03
N GLU A 22 25.80 2.89 -23.21
CA GLU A 22 26.47 1.64 -22.78
C GLU A 22 25.55 0.75 -21.93
N ILE A 23 24.75 1.33 -21.04
CA ILE A 23 23.73 0.61 -20.25
C ILE A 23 22.62 0.06 -21.16
N VAL A 24 22.09 0.88 -22.08
CA VAL A 24 21.01 0.49 -23.00
C VAL A 24 21.44 -0.62 -23.97
N ALA A 25 22.72 -0.70 -24.33
CA ALA A 25 23.23 -1.78 -25.17
C ALA A 25 23.01 -3.19 -24.55
N LEU A 26 23.00 -3.28 -23.21
CA LEU A 26 22.78 -4.51 -22.45
C LEU A 26 21.29 -4.93 -22.39
N VAL A 27 20.37 -4.03 -22.74
CA VAL A 27 18.92 -4.26 -22.70
C VAL A 27 18.45 -4.97 -23.99
N PRO A 28 17.49 -5.92 -23.91
CA PRO A 28 16.83 -6.50 -25.09
C PRO A 28 16.22 -5.44 -26.01
N GLU A 29 16.25 -5.67 -27.33
CA GLU A 29 15.91 -4.67 -28.35
C GLU A 29 14.51 -4.06 -28.18
N GLU A 30 13.55 -4.89 -27.80
CA GLU A 30 12.15 -4.54 -27.47
C GLU A 30 11.99 -3.52 -26.34
N HIS A 31 13.00 -3.32 -25.49
CA HIS A 31 12.96 -2.38 -24.36
C HIS A 31 14.01 -1.26 -24.45
N ARG A 32 14.95 -1.33 -25.40
CA ARG A 32 16.05 -0.34 -25.54
C ARG A 32 15.56 1.10 -25.64
N ALA A 33 14.54 1.36 -26.45
CA ALA A 33 13.99 2.70 -26.64
C ALA A 33 13.42 3.27 -25.32
N MET A 34 12.67 2.46 -24.58
CA MET A 34 12.06 2.84 -23.31
C MET A 34 13.11 3.07 -22.21
N CYS A 35 14.09 2.17 -22.09
CA CYS A 35 15.21 2.36 -21.15
C CYS A 35 16.05 3.61 -21.47
N PHE A 36 16.33 3.88 -22.76
CA PHE A 36 17.06 5.07 -23.17
C PHE A 36 16.30 6.36 -22.82
N GLU A 37 15.00 6.41 -23.13
CA GLU A 37 14.16 7.57 -22.82
C GLU A 37 14.05 7.82 -21.31
N MET A 38 13.88 6.76 -20.51
CA MET A 38 13.81 6.86 -19.05
C MET A 38 15.11 7.40 -18.43
N LEU A 39 16.25 6.79 -18.77
CA LEU A 39 17.56 7.18 -18.24
C LEU A 39 17.96 8.59 -18.68
N LEU A 40 17.64 8.99 -19.92
CA LEU A 40 17.91 10.33 -20.42
C LEU A 40 17.05 11.39 -19.70
N LYS A 41 15.78 11.11 -19.41
CA LYS A 41 14.91 12.01 -18.64
C LYS A 41 15.42 12.20 -17.20
N ASP A 42 15.89 11.14 -16.55
CA ASP A 42 16.41 11.21 -15.18
C ASP A 42 17.71 12.02 -15.08
N ALA A 43 18.68 11.77 -15.97
CA ALA A 43 19.93 12.52 -16.03
C ALA A 43 19.71 14.02 -16.26
N LEU A 44 18.78 14.38 -17.17
CA LEU A 44 18.40 15.78 -17.41
C LEU A 44 17.67 16.39 -16.19
N SER A 45 16.79 15.63 -15.53
CA SER A 45 16.02 16.11 -14.38
C SER A 45 16.88 16.34 -13.14
N THR A 46 17.84 15.45 -12.88
CA THR A 46 18.79 15.57 -11.77
C THR A 46 19.67 16.82 -11.91
N ARG A 47 20.01 17.23 -13.14
CA ARG A 47 20.72 18.50 -13.41
C ARG A 47 19.87 19.75 -13.13
N HIS A 48 18.54 19.65 -13.15
CA HIS A 48 17.62 20.74 -12.82
C HIS A 48 17.28 20.83 -11.32
N ALA A 49 17.51 19.77 -10.55
CA ALA A 49 17.40 19.77 -9.09
C ALA A 49 18.70 20.27 -8.45
N SER A 50 18.64 21.37 -7.69
CA SER A 50 19.83 21.86 -6.95
C SER A 50 20.13 20.95 -5.75
N PRO A 51 21.36 20.41 -5.61
CA PRO A 51 21.66 19.40 -4.61
C PRO A 51 21.81 20.03 -3.22
N LYS A 52 20.98 19.60 -2.26
CA LYS A 52 21.27 19.78 -0.83
C LYS A 52 21.90 18.51 -0.27
N SER A 53 23.08 18.71 0.31
CA SER A 53 23.97 17.69 0.86
C SER A 53 23.37 16.83 1.96
N VAL A 54 23.66 15.53 1.90
CA VAL A 54 23.58 14.58 3.03
C VAL A 54 24.54 15.03 4.15
N PRO A 55 24.27 14.64 5.41
CA PRO A 55 25.31 13.91 6.13
C PRO A 55 24.81 12.67 6.89
N HIS A 56 25.63 11.63 6.84
CA HIS A 56 25.60 10.45 7.71
C HIS A 56 25.71 10.84 9.20
N PRO A 57 25.31 9.95 10.12
CA PRO A 57 26.37 9.30 10.90
C PRO A 57 26.25 7.76 10.99
N ALA A 58 27.39 7.16 11.32
CA ALA A 58 27.66 5.71 11.34
C ALA A 58 27.28 5.05 12.69
N PRO A 59 27.45 3.72 12.87
CA PRO A 59 26.73 2.94 13.88
C PRO A 59 27.43 2.88 15.25
N HIS A 60 26.63 2.58 16.29
CA HIS A 60 27.14 2.09 17.57
C HIS A 60 26.57 0.71 17.91
N ALA A 61 27.46 -0.22 18.25
CA ALA A 61 27.14 -1.56 18.72
C ALA A 61 27.46 -1.71 20.21
N SER A 62 26.58 -2.39 20.96
CA SER A 62 26.83 -3.16 22.19
C SER A 62 25.49 -3.83 22.56
N ALA A 63 25.28 -5.15 22.58
CA ALA A 63 26.00 -6.29 23.19
C ALA A 63 25.64 -6.53 24.68
N SER A 64 25.28 -7.79 25.00
CA SER A 64 24.89 -8.36 26.32
C SER A 64 23.57 -7.82 26.95
N GLU A 65 22.75 -8.55 27.73
CA GLU A 65 22.58 -9.98 28.09
C GLU A 65 21.22 -10.15 28.82
N ALA A 66 20.62 -11.31 29.16
CA ALA A 66 20.98 -12.74 29.07
C ALA A 66 19.70 -13.64 28.94
N ARG A 67 19.88 -14.97 28.97
CA ARG A 67 18.83 -16.02 29.13
C ARG A 67 18.77 -16.48 30.62
N PRO A 68 17.68 -17.10 31.12
CA PRO A 68 17.58 -18.57 31.01
C PRO A 68 16.15 -19.15 30.87
N ALA A 69 16.09 -20.45 30.58
CA ALA A 69 14.89 -21.21 30.23
C ALA A 69 14.16 -21.87 31.42
N LYS A 70 12.94 -22.37 31.17
CA LYS A 70 12.52 -23.76 31.47
C LYS A 70 11.14 -24.12 30.89
N SER A 71 11.09 -25.19 30.10
CA SER A 71 9.88 -25.98 29.82
C SER A 71 9.53 -26.86 31.04
N PRO A 72 8.29 -27.39 31.16
CA PRO A 72 8.04 -28.75 30.64
C PRO A 72 6.59 -29.09 30.17
N THR A 73 6.48 -29.95 29.15
CA THR A 73 5.38 -30.91 28.87
C THR A 73 5.58 -32.21 29.69
N PRO A 74 4.67 -33.23 29.77
CA PRO A 74 3.66 -33.75 28.80
C PRO A 74 2.22 -33.82 29.42
N ALA A 75 1.22 -34.67 29.09
CA ALA A 75 1.04 -35.85 28.22
C ALA A 75 -0.44 -35.94 27.70
N ILE A 76 -0.70 -36.29 26.44
CA ILE A 76 -1.00 -37.63 25.85
C ILE A 76 -2.26 -38.34 26.40
N ASN A 77 -3.30 -38.42 25.56
CA ASN A 77 -4.07 -39.62 25.14
C ASN A 77 -5.05 -39.16 24.03
N ALA A 78 -5.18 -39.71 22.81
CA ALA A 78 -5.02 -41.04 22.19
C ALA A 78 -6.37 -41.72 21.89
N GLY A 79 -6.62 -41.97 20.60
CA GLY A 79 -7.80 -42.65 20.04
C GLY A 79 -8.80 -41.70 19.34
N ASP A 80 -9.33 -41.98 18.14
CA ASP A 80 -8.99 -42.98 17.12
C ASP A 80 -9.57 -42.54 15.73
N VAL A 81 -9.24 -43.25 14.64
CA VAL A 81 -9.70 -43.13 13.22
C VAL A 81 -11.02 -42.38 12.91
N THR A 82 -11.17 -41.64 11.80
CA THR A 82 -11.08 -42.17 10.41
C THR A 82 -10.55 -41.24 9.31
N ASP A 83 -10.04 -41.92 8.28
CA ASP A 83 -9.71 -41.51 6.91
C ASP A 83 -10.80 -40.69 6.19
N ASP A 84 -10.43 -39.56 5.59
CA ASP A 84 -10.79 -39.21 4.19
C ASP A 84 -9.86 -38.09 3.66
N GLN A 85 -9.28 -38.30 2.47
CA GLN A 85 -8.30 -37.37 1.87
C GLN A 85 -8.96 -36.41 0.87
N ILE A 86 -9.18 -35.16 1.27
CA ILE A 86 -9.29 -34.05 0.30
C ILE A 86 -8.42 -32.89 0.76
N SER A 87 -7.22 -32.81 0.20
CA SER A 87 -6.36 -31.63 0.30
C SER A 87 -7.05 -30.43 -0.37
N PRO A 88 -7.29 -29.31 0.33
CA PRO A 88 -7.52 -28.04 -0.34
C PRO A 88 -6.20 -27.68 -1.02
N ALA A 89 -6.21 -27.59 -2.35
CA ALA A 89 -5.05 -27.10 -3.10
C ALA A 89 -4.65 -25.73 -2.52
N ALA A 90 -3.36 -25.59 -2.19
CA ALA A 90 -2.82 -24.34 -1.68
C ALA A 90 -3.25 -23.18 -2.60
N GLY A 91 -3.74 -22.10 -1.99
CA GLY A 91 -4.26 -20.97 -2.75
C GLY A 91 -3.26 -20.50 -3.79
N ILE A 92 -3.74 -20.33 -5.02
CA ILE A 92 -2.97 -19.68 -6.09
C ILE A 92 -2.76 -18.23 -5.62
N GLN A 93 -1.63 -17.98 -4.96
CA GLN A 93 -1.17 -16.62 -4.73
C GLN A 93 -0.98 -15.95 -6.10
N PRO A 94 -1.55 -14.76 -6.32
CA PRO A 94 -1.17 -13.95 -7.46
C PRO A 94 0.35 -13.77 -7.47
N LYS A 95 0.96 -13.99 -8.63
CA LYS A 95 2.42 -13.94 -8.79
C LYS A 95 2.87 -12.47 -8.84
N VAL A 96 3.01 -11.85 -7.68
CA VAL A 96 3.47 -10.45 -7.54
C VAL A 96 4.94 -10.34 -7.95
N ASN A 97 5.18 -9.87 -9.17
CA ASN A 97 6.52 -9.72 -9.74
C ASN A 97 6.81 -8.31 -10.30
N GLU A 98 5.85 -7.38 -10.27
CA GLU A 98 5.96 -6.04 -10.86
C GLU A 98 5.61 -4.89 -9.88
N GLY A 99 5.25 -5.24 -8.64
CA GLY A 99 4.96 -4.28 -7.57
C GLY A 99 6.20 -3.87 -6.77
N SER A 100 6.25 -2.61 -6.31
CA SER A 100 7.22 -2.12 -5.34
C SER A 100 6.55 -1.68 -4.03
N ASP A 101 7.34 -1.60 -2.96
CA ASP A 101 6.94 -0.91 -1.73
C ASP A 101 6.54 0.55 -2.02
N ILE A 102 5.54 1.03 -1.29
CA ILE A 102 5.14 2.43 -1.30
C ILE A 102 6.12 3.21 -0.41
N VAL A 103 6.58 4.36 -0.89
CA VAL A 103 7.43 5.28 -0.13
C VAL A 103 6.68 6.57 0.20
N MET A 104 7.19 7.31 1.18
CA MET A 104 6.61 8.62 1.54
C MET A 104 6.58 9.61 0.37
N ALA A 105 7.37 9.46 -0.70
CA ALA A 105 7.26 10.34 -1.85
C ALA A 105 5.90 10.19 -2.57
N ASP A 106 5.37 8.97 -2.65
CA ASP A 106 4.18 8.62 -3.44
C ASP A 106 2.87 9.12 -2.83
N LEU A 107 2.81 9.16 -1.50
CA LEU A 107 1.55 9.36 -0.78
C LEU A 107 1.05 10.82 -0.82
N HIS A 108 -0.25 11.00 -1.00
CA HIS A 108 -0.85 12.33 -0.89
C HIS A 108 -0.65 12.97 0.51
N MET A 109 -0.56 14.31 0.59
CA MET A 109 -0.27 15.05 1.83
C MET A 109 -1.31 14.83 2.93
N LYS A 110 -2.60 14.71 2.58
CA LYS A 110 -3.66 14.38 3.56
C LYS A 110 -3.45 12.99 4.17
N THR A 111 -2.94 12.03 3.40
CA THR A 111 -2.70 10.64 3.82
C THR A 111 -1.47 10.53 4.71
N LYS A 112 -0.39 11.25 4.37
CA LYS A 112 0.75 11.47 5.30
C LYS A 112 0.28 12.00 6.65
N LYS A 113 -0.58 13.03 6.65
CA LYS A 113 -1.15 13.60 7.87
C LYS A 113 -2.03 12.60 8.62
N PHE A 114 -2.88 11.83 7.92
CA PHE A 114 -3.68 10.75 8.50
C PHE A 114 -2.79 9.73 9.22
N MET A 115 -1.73 9.25 8.55
CA MET A 115 -0.78 8.31 9.13
C MET A 115 -0.12 8.86 10.40
N SER A 116 0.45 10.07 10.34
CA SER A 116 1.09 10.71 11.50
C SER A 116 0.13 11.05 12.63
N SER A 117 -1.17 11.21 12.35
CA SER A 117 -2.19 11.53 13.37
C SER A 117 -2.77 10.28 14.06
N ASN A 118 -2.44 9.08 13.57
CA ASN A 118 -2.95 7.79 14.07
C ASN A 118 -1.83 6.77 14.29
N ASP A 119 -0.58 7.20 14.41
CA ASP A 119 0.60 6.35 14.63
C ASP A 119 0.77 5.23 13.57
N LEU A 120 0.57 5.56 12.29
CA LEU A 120 0.88 4.66 11.17
C LEU A 120 2.24 4.98 10.54
N ASN A 121 2.98 3.95 10.18
CA ASN A 121 4.25 4.02 9.43
C ASN A 121 4.05 3.45 8.00
N LEU A 122 5.12 3.40 7.19
CA LEU A 122 5.04 2.81 5.84
C LEU A 122 4.84 1.29 5.85
N GLU A 123 5.37 0.58 6.84
CA GLU A 123 5.19 -0.88 7.01
C GLU A 123 3.70 -1.23 7.13
N HIS A 124 2.94 -0.46 7.90
CA HIS A 124 1.48 -0.60 8.00
C HIS A 124 0.75 -0.41 6.67
N ILE A 125 1.26 0.44 5.78
CA ILE A 125 0.68 0.64 4.45
C ILE A 125 1.14 -0.47 3.49
N ASN A 126 2.42 -0.85 3.51
CA ASN A 126 3.01 -1.84 2.60
C ASN A 126 2.56 -3.28 2.88
N ASN A 127 2.14 -3.60 4.11
CA ASN A 127 1.50 -4.88 4.42
C ASN A 127 0.06 -4.99 3.86
N VAL A 128 -0.53 -3.88 3.37
CA VAL A 128 -1.93 -3.80 2.94
C VAL A 128 -2.06 -3.40 1.46
N PHE A 129 -1.14 -2.59 0.95
CA PHE A 129 -1.08 -2.10 -0.43
C PHE A 129 0.35 -2.19 -0.97
N TYR A 130 0.48 -2.30 -2.28
CA TYR A 130 1.75 -2.12 -3.01
C TYR A 130 1.57 -1.09 -4.12
N LYS A 131 2.68 -0.65 -4.72
CA LYS A 131 2.69 0.28 -5.85
C LYS A 131 2.98 -0.47 -7.15
N GLU A 132 2.16 -0.27 -8.17
CA GLU A 132 2.34 -0.81 -9.53
C GLU A 132 2.30 0.33 -10.55
N GLY A 133 3.47 0.73 -11.06
CA GLY A 133 3.61 1.96 -11.84
C GLY A 133 3.17 3.19 -11.04
N ASP A 134 2.21 3.97 -11.55
CA ASP A 134 1.63 5.12 -10.85
C ASP A 134 0.37 4.79 -10.03
N LYS A 135 0.04 3.50 -9.88
CA LYS A 135 -1.14 3.03 -9.12
C LYS A 135 -0.75 2.42 -7.79
N PHE A 136 -1.68 2.49 -6.84
CA PHE A 136 -1.68 1.64 -5.66
C PHE A 136 -2.60 0.46 -5.93
N GLU A 137 -2.20 -0.74 -5.52
CA GLU A 137 -3.00 -1.96 -5.63
C GLU A 137 -3.02 -2.67 -4.27
N LEU A 138 -4.07 -3.46 -4.03
CA LEU A 138 -4.31 -4.08 -2.73
C LEU A 138 -3.52 -5.40 -2.59
N LEU A 139 -2.73 -5.53 -1.54
CA LEU A 139 -1.93 -6.73 -1.27
C LEU A 139 -2.74 -7.85 -0.60
N ILE A 140 -3.73 -7.49 0.21
CA ILE A 140 -4.49 -8.43 1.07
C ILE A 140 -5.87 -8.81 0.52
N THR A 141 -6.25 -10.08 0.73
CA THR A 141 -7.56 -10.63 0.32
C THR A 141 -8.57 -10.71 1.48
N ASP A 142 -8.09 -10.77 2.73
CA ASP A 142 -8.91 -10.68 3.94
C ASP A 142 -8.72 -9.31 4.61
N PHE A 143 -9.80 -8.75 5.14
CA PHE A 143 -9.81 -7.52 5.93
C PHE A 143 -10.01 -7.79 7.42
N GLY A 144 -9.88 -9.04 7.88
CA GLY A 144 -9.96 -9.44 9.29
C GLY A 144 -11.36 -9.31 9.88
N ALA A 145 -12.40 -9.40 9.04
CA ALA A 145 -13.79 -9.24 9.46
C ALA A 145 -14.37 -10.54 10.02
N THR A 146 -15.00 -10.46 11.18
CA THR A 146 -15.59 -11.62 11.88
C THR A 146 -17.03 -11.91 11.46
N ASN A 147 -17.71 -10.95 10.82
CA ASN A 147 -19.12 -11.01 10.45
C ASN A 147 -19.42 -10.14 9.22
N MET A 148 -20.61 -10.34 8.60
CA MET A 148 -20.97 -9.69 7.34
C MET A 148 -21.12 -8.16 7.45
N THR A 149 -21.68 -7.66 8.55
CA THR A 149 -21.80 -6.21 8.80
C THR A 149 -20.42 -5.57 8.87
N GLU A 150 -19.53 -6.13 9.69
CA GLU A 150 -18.14 -5.70 9.80
C GLU A 150 -17.40 -5.77 8.45
N GLY A 151 -17.57 -6.84 7.68
CA GLY A 151 -16.97 -6.99 6.35
C GLY A 151 -17.39 -5.86 5.39
N GLN A 152 -18.68 -5.53 5.34
CA GLN A 152 -19.20 -4.44 4.50
C GLN A 152 -18.64 -3.07 4.89
N ILE A 153 -18.52 -2.78 6.20
CA ILE A 153 -17.96 -1.51 6.67
C ILE A 153 -16.44 -1.46 6.46
N ARG A 154 -15.71 -2.54 6.74
CA ARG A 154 -14.26 -2.60 6.49
C ARG A 154 -13.94 -2.46 5.00
N ILE A 155 -14.70 -3.09 4.10
CA ILE A 155 -14.58 -2.88 2.64
C ILE A 155 -14.69 -1.40 2.27
N ALA A 156 -15.72 -0.71 2.77
CA ALA A 156 -15.92 0.71 2.49
C ALA A 156 -14.76 1.57 2.99
N SER A 157 -14.26 1.31 4.20
CA SER A 157 -13.11 2.01 4.77
C SER A 157 -11.81 1.72 4.02
N MET A 158 -11.60 0.48 3.55
CA MET A 158 -10.41 0.10 2.79
C MET A 158 -10.37 0.72 1.39
N GLN A 159 -11.51 0.78 0.68
CA GLN A 159 -11.61 1.52 -0.58
C GLN A 159 -11.41 3.03 -0.37
N ALA A 160 -11.95 3.59 0.71
CA ALA A 160 -11.72 4.98 1.07
C ALA A 160 -10.24 5.29 1.36
N LEU A 161 -9.51 4.37 2.00
CA LEU A 161 -8.05 4.48 2.16
C LEU A 161 -7.33 4.43 0.80
N HIS A 162 -7.72 3.50 -0.07
CA HIS A 162 -7.13 3.30 -1.40
C HIS A 162 -7.19 4.56 -2.26
N HIS A 163 -8.36 5.20 -2.37
CA HIS A 163 -8.49 6.49 -3.05
C HIS A 163 -7.65 7.58 -2.37
N ALA A 164 -7.68 7.65 -1.04
CA ALA A 164 -6.88 8.62 -0.29
C ALA A 164 -5.37 8.47 -0.50
N LEU A 165 -4.82 7.29 -0.83
CA LEU A 165 -3.40 7.18 -1.21
C LEU A 165 -3.05 8.12 -2.38
N THR A 166 -3.99 8.30 -3.31
CA THR A 166 -3.87 9.06 -4.57
C THR A 166 -4.24 10.54 -4.43
N ASP A 167 -5.46 10.86 -3.97
CA ASP A 167 -5.99 12.24 -3.90
C ASP A 167 -6.17 12.77 -2.46
N GLY A 168 -5.99 11.88 -1.48
CA GLY A 168 -6.17 12.13 -0.06
C GLY A 168 -7.59 12.30 0.43
N ASP A 169 -8.61 12.09 -0.41
CA ASP A 169 -10.00 12.07 0.02
C ASP A 169 -10.41 10.65 0.37
N PHE A 170 -10.83 10.48 1.63
CA PHE A 170 -11.25 9.19 2.17
C PHE A 170 -12.70 8.90 1.75
N THR A 171 -12.91 8.68 0.46
CA THR A 171 -14.22 8.47 -0.16
C THR A 171 -14.28 7.16 -0.95
N THR A 172 -15.46 6.58 -1.08
CA THR A 172 -15.77 5.54 -2.09
C THR A 172 -17.22 5.69 -2.54
N THR A 173 -17.69 4.89 -3.49
CA THR A 173 -19.11 4.87 -3.89
C THR A 173 -19.84 3.67 -3.30
N VAL A 174 -21.14 3.85 -3.03
CA VAL A 174 -22.01 2.77 -2.55
C VAL A 174 -22.05 1.57 -3.50
N GLU A 175 -21.91 1.81 -4.82
CA GLU A 175 -21.87 0.72 -5.82
C GLU A 175 -20.52 0.00 -5.83
N ALA A 176 -19.38 0.71 -5.74
CA ALA A 176 -18.06 0.07 -5.66
C ALA A 176 -17.94 -0.82 -4.41
N VAL A 177 -18.50 -0.36 -3.28
CA VAL A 177 -18.59 -1.17 -2.05
C VAL A 177 -19.49 -2.38 -2.26
N ARG A 178 -20.64 -2.22 -2.94
CA ARG A 178 -21.57 -3.32 -3.23
C ARG A 178 -20.92 -4.41 -4.10
N GLU A 179 -20.24 -4.03 -5.17
CA GLU A 179 -19.57 -5.00 -6.05
C GLU A 179 -18.44 -5.71 -5.32
N GLU A 180 -17.62 -5.00 -4.54
CA GLU A 180 -16.58 -5.62 -3.72
C GLU A 180 -17.15 -6.59 -2.68
N CYS A 181 -18.27 -6.24 -2.03
CA CYS A 181 -18.98 -7.14 -1.12
C CYS A 181 -19.51 -8.39 -1.81
N LYS A 182 -19.95 -8.30 -3.09
CA LYS A 182 -20.36 -9.47 -3.88
C LYS A 182 -19.15 -10.35 -4.21
N MET A 183 -18.05 -9.74 -4.67
CA MET A 183 -16.81 -10.46 -5.01
C MET A 183 -16.24 -11.21 -3.79
N ARG A 184 -16.23 -10.57 -2.62
CA ARG A 184 -15.79 -11.17 -1.34
C ARG A 184 -16.86 -12.01 -0.64
N LYS A 185 -18.03 -12.23 -1.27
CA LYS A 185 -19.15 -13.04 -0.76
C LYS A 185 -19.69 -12.61 0.62
N CYS A 186 -19.55 -11.34 0.97
CA CYS A 186 -20.09 -10.74 2.21
C CYS A 186 -21.27 -9.77 1.97
N TYR A 187 -21.77 -9.69 0.74
CA TYR A 187 -22.96 -8.89 0.41
C TYR A 187 -24.24 -9.52 0.97
N ASP A 188 -24.85 -8.83 1.96
CA ASP A 188 -26.17 -9.12 2.49
C ASP A 188 -27.13 -8.02 2.00
N GLY A 189 -27.77 -8.25 0.85
CA GLY A 189 -28.68 -7.27 0.25
C GLY A 189 -29.82 -6.79 1.18
N PRO A 190 -30.56 -7.70 1.86
CA PRO A 190 -31.57 -7.34 2.83
C PRO A 190 -31.07 -6.43 3.97
N ASN A 191 -29.87 -6.67 4.51
CA ASN A 191 -29.32 -5.86 5.61
C ASN A 191 -28.39 -4.72 5.18
N PHE A 192 -27.94 -4.61 3.92
CA PHE A 192 -26.93 -3.64 3.50
C PHE A 192 -27.25 -2.20 3.94
N SER A 193 -28.44 -1.69 3.59
CA SER A 193 -28.88 -0.34 4.00
C SER A 193 -29.06 -0.19 5.52
N ARG A 194 -29.34 -1.28 6.24
CA ARG A 194 -29.43 -1.28 7.71
C ARG A 194 -28.02 -1.23 8.33
N ASN A 195 -27.06 -1.96 7.78
CA ASN A 195 -25.68 -2.00 8.23
C ASN A 195 -25.04 -0.62 8.16
N PHE A 196 -25.15 0.09 7.04
CA PHE A 196 -24.63 1.46 6.93
C PHE A 196 -25.39 2.46 7.81
N ARG A 197 -26.71 2.33 7.99
CA ARG A 197 -27.46 3.17 8.94
C ARG A 197 -27.02 2.98 10.40
N VAL A 198 -26.74 1.74 10.82
CA VAL A 198 -26.27 1.43 12.18
C VAL A 198 -24.83 1.94 12.40
N ASN A 199 -24.01 1.95 11.35
CA ASN A 199 -22.63 2.44 11.40
C ASN A 199 -22.50 3.87 10.80
N ALA A 200 -23.54 4.69 10.93
CA ALA A 200 -23.57 6.02 10.33
C ALA A 200 -22.43 6.92 10.82
N GLU A 201 -22.04 6.82 12.10
CA GLU A 201 -20.93 7.60 12.68
C GLU A 201 -19.56 7.34 12.02
N THR A 202 -19.39 6.21 11.33
CA THR A 202 -18.18 5.91 10.54
C THR A 202 -18.05 6.83 9.31
N PHE A 203 -19.14 7.45 8.86
CA PHE A 203 -19.23 8.21 7.62
C PHE A 203 -19.79 9.62 7.82
N ASP A 204 -19.59 10.48 6.83
CA ASP A 204 -19.99 11.90 6.84
C ASP A 204 -21.20 12.17 5.93
N PHE A 205 -22.17 11.23 5.90
CA PHE A 205 -23.43 11.39 5.15
C PHE A 205 -24.63 11.84 6.01
N GLY A 206 -24.45 11.99 7.32
CA GLY A 206 -25.55 12.26 8.25
C GLY A 206 -26.50 11.06 8.38
N GLU A 207 -27.74 11.20 7.89
CA GLU A 207 -28.73 10.11 7.92
C GLU A 207 -28.71 9.26 6.65
N TRP A 208 -28.74 7.93 6.79
CA TRP A 208 -28.75 7.02 5.64
C TRP A 208 -30.06 7.09 4.84
N SER A 209 -29.96 7.57 3.59
CA SER A 209 -31.03 7.60 2.60
C SER A 209 -30.67 6.78 1.34
N LYS A 210 -31.61 6.67 0.39
CA LYS A 210 -31.33 6.06 -0.93
C LYS A 210 -30.57 6.98 -1.90
N GLU A 211 -30.40 8.25 -1.53
CA GLU A 211 -29.72 9.27 -2.34
C GLU A 211 -28.22 9.34 -2.02
N VAL A 212 -27.79 8.72 -0.91
CA VAL A 212 -26.38 8.52 -0.57
C VAL A 212 -25.74 7.61 -1.63
N THR A 213 -24.84 8.20 -2.42
CA THR A 213 -24.10 7.50 -3.49
C THR A 213 -22.58 7.53 -3.27
N GLU A 214 -22.06 8.56 -2.61
CA GLU A 214 -20.69 8.63 -2.06
C GLU A 214 -20.70 8.30 -0.56
N LEU A 215 -19.68 7.58 -0.11
CA LEU A 215 -19.37 7.29 1.28
C LEU A 215 -18.04 7.93 1.63
N ARG A 216 -18.07 8.98 2.47
CA ARG A 216 -16.88 9.68 2.98
C ARG A 216 -16.64 9.29 4.43
N LEU A 217 -15.42 8.93 4.80
CA LEU A 217 -15.12 8.60 6.20
C LEU A 217 -15.14 9.86 7.09
N SER A 218 -15.83 9.76 8.22
CA SER A 218 -15.76 10.74 9.30
C SER A 218 -14.40 10.67 10.02
N GLU A 219 -14.11 11.60 10.92
CA GLU A 219 -12.91 11.49 11.78
C GLU A 219 -12.96 10.28 12.73
N VAL A 220 -14.16 9.80 13.09
CA VAL A 220 -14.33 8.55 13.85
C VAL A 220 -14.04 7.34 12.95
N GLY A 221 -14.55 7.35 11.71
CA GLY A 221 -14.28 6.30 10.72
C GLY A 221 -12.81 6.18 10.33
N LYS A 222 -12.10 7.30 10.17
CA LYS A 222 -10.64 7.32 9.93
C LYS A 222 -9.87 6.69 11.09
N LYS A 223 -10.20 7.01 12.33
CA LYS A 223 -9.58 6.39 13.51
C LYS A 223 -9.83 4.88 13.55
N ALA A 224 -11.07 4.45 13.32
CA ALA A 224 -11.41 3.02 13.25
C ALA A 224 -10.65 2.30 12.12
N LEU A 225 -10.53 2.92 10.94
CA LEU A 225 -9.72 2.43 9.83
C LEU A 225 -8.24 2.29 10.21
N ALA A 226 -7.65 3.27 10.91
CA ALA A 226 -6.25 3.19 11.32
C ALA A 226 -5.98 1.99 12.24
N GLU A 227 -6.89 1.72 13.19
CA GLU A 227 -6.80 0.53 14.04
C GLU A 227 -7.01 -0.76 13.25
N VAL A 228 -7.89 -0.79 12.24
CA VAL A 228 -7.99 -1.96 11.32
C VAL A 228 -6.67 -2.21 10.60
N VAL A 229 -6.04 -1.17 10.04
CA VAL A 229 -4.76 -1.28 9.33
C VAL A 229 -3.64 -1.81 10.25
N LYS A 230 -3.53 -1.32 11.50
CA LYS A 230 -2.57 -1.85 12.51
C LYS A 230 -2.81 -3.31 12.89
N ASN A 231 -4.04 -3.80 12.81
CA ASN A 231 -4.38 -5.18 13.14
C ASN A 231 -4.22 -6.15 11.96
N LEU A 232 -3.85 -5.64 10.78
CA LEU A 232 -3.56 -6.42 9.57
C LEU A 232 -2.04 -6.57 9.33
N THR A 233 -1.22 -6.13 10.29
CA THR A 233 0.26 -6.13 10.27
C THR A 233 0.84 -6.93 11.43
#